data_AF-A0A815PE02-F1
#
_entry.id   AF-A0A815PE02-F1
#
_cell.length_a   1.000
_cell.length_b   1.000
_cell.length_c   1.000
_cell.angle_alpha   90.00
_cell.angle_beta   90.00
_cell.angle_gamma   90.00
#
_symmetry.space_group_name_H-M   'P 1'
#
loop_
_entity.id
_entity.type
_entity.pdbx_description
1 polymer ?
#
loop_
_entity_poly.entity_id
_entity_poly.type
_entity_poly.pdbx_seq_one_letter_code
_entity_poly.pdbx_strand_id
1 'polypeptide(L)'
;IVARINTTFLIHDFNGKILNKIEPKLLKRIYQDLIKEDRKLNATVLLSTYNITSGDLFSSLSQDRTSHKIYKPSAYTITIDAHIEKIGWSNNYQLGQVVGTETQSLRMEAYRINSNPYTSAISYRSHVQGIGWQDYVGINQISGTIGASRRLEALQINIGPSIARNIYYRCHLQNFGWTDWVGNNEVCGTTGQRRRLEALVLTLLLF
;
A
#
# COMPACT_ATOMS: atom_id res chain seq x y z
N ILE A 1 -37.59 17.92 11.96
CA ILE A 1 -36.34 18.59 11.51
C ILE A 1 -35.35 17.50 11.19
N VAL A 2 -35.09 17.27 9.90
CA VAL A 2 -34.25 16.17 9.40
C VAL A 2 -32.81 16.43 9.82
N ALA A 3 -32.28 15.61 10.74
CA ALA A 3 -30.86 15.62 11.03
C ALA A 3 -30.13 15.25 9.74
N ARG A 4 -29.39 16.20 9.15
CA ARG A 4 -28.44 15.92 8.08
C ARG A 4 -27.42 14.95 8.66
N ILE A 5 -27.55 13.67 8.31
CA ILE A 5 -26.49 12.70 8.54
C ILE A 5 -25.33 13.20 7.68
N ASN A 6 -24.22 13.63 8.29
CA ASN A 6 -22.98 13.89 7.58
C ASN A 6 -22.44 12.53 7.09
N THR A 7 -23.01 12.01 6.00
CA THR A 7 -22.70 10.71 5.39
C THR A 7 -21.55 10.83 4.40
N THR A 8 -20.44 11.47 4.75
CA THR A 8 -19.30 11.56 3.82
C THR A 8 -18.23 10.56 4.23
N PHE A 9 -17.88 9.64 3.32
CA PHE A 9 -16.82 8.66 3.51
C PHE A 9 -15.58 9.11 2.74
N LEU A 10 -14.73 9.88 3.40
CA LEU A 10 -13.52 10.44 2.81
C LEU A 10 -12.35 9.51 3.06
N ILE A 11 -11.60 9.22 1.99
CA ILE A 11 -10.36 8.46 2.08
C ILE A 11 -9.23 9.47 2.30
N HIS A 12 -8.45 9.24 3.36
CA HIS A 12 -7.31 10.05 3.69
C HIS A 12 -6.01 9.27 3.47
N ASP A 13 -4.94 9.98 3.13
CA ASP A 13 -3.60 9.42 3.16
C ASP A 13 -3.14 9.13 4.60
N PHE A 14 -1.94 8.57 4.72
CA PHE A 14 -1.34 8.24 6.00
C PHE A 14 -1.27 9.44 6.97
N ASN A 15 -1.08 10.66 6.44
CA ASN A 15 -0.98 11.90 7.19
C ASN A 15 -2.35 12.54 7.52
N GLY A 16 -3.45 11.94 7.08
CA GLY A 16 -4.80 12.44 7.29
C GLY A 16 -5.23 13.49 6.26
N LYS A 17 -4.52 13.66 5.14
CA LYS A 17 -4.96 14.52 4.05
C LYS A 17 -5.98 13.80 3.19
N ILE A 18 -7.10 14.45 2.88
CA ILE A 18 -8.13 13.93 1.97
C ILE A 18 -7.51 13.70 0.59
N LEU A 19 -7.74 12.52 0.03
CA LEU A 19 -7.39 12.19 -1.34
C LEU A 19 -8.51 12.62 -2.27
N ASN A 20 -8.22 13.59 -3.14
CA ASN A 20 -9.16 14.08 -4.16
C ASN A 20 -9.18 13.21 -5.42
N LYS A 21 -8.19 12.30 -5.55
CA LYS A 21 -8.05 11.38 -6.65
C LYS A 21 -7.41 10.09 -6.16
N ILE A 22 -8.01 8.97 -6.51
CA ILE A 22 -7.58 7.62 -6.13
C ILE A 22 -7.56 6.77 -7.39
N GLU A 23 -6.59 5.89 -7.54
CA GLU A 23 -6.57 5.00 -8.69
C GLU A 23 -7.88 4.16 -8.74
N PRO A 24 -8.59 4.08 -9.88
CA PRO A 24 -9.86 3.35 -9.97
C PRO A 24 -9.77 1.89 -9.52
N LYS A 25 -8.66 1.19 -9.81
CA LYS A 25 -8.44 -0.18 -9.34
C LYS A 25 -8.34 -0.27 -7.82
N LEU A 26 -7.65 0.68 -7.18
CA LEU A 26 -7.55 0.75 -5.72
C LEU A 26 -8.91 1.08 -5.09
N LEU A 27 -9.68 1.98 -5.70
CA LEU A 27 -11.01 2.34 -5.21
C LEU A 27 -11.99 1.15 -5.28
N LYS A 28 -11.95 0.37 -6.36
CA LYS A 28 -12.68 -0.91 -6.48
C LYS A 28 -12.26 -1.91 -5.41
N ARG A 29 -10.95 -2.01 -5.16
CA ARG A 29 -10.41 -2.87 -4.11
C ARG A 29 -10.92 -2.46 -2.72
N ILE A 30 -10.89 -1.17 -2.38
CA ILE A 30 -11.42 -0.65 -1.11
C ILE A 30 -12.90 -0.98 -0.96
N TYR A 31 -13.70 -0.79 -2.02
CA TYR A 31 -15.12 -1.17 -2.01
C TYR A 31 -15.31 -2.66 -1.68
N GLN A 32 -14.53 -3.55 -2.31
CA GLN A 32 -14.60 -4.99 -2.06
C GLN A 32 -14.26 -5.35 -0.61
N ASP A 33 -13.22 -4.74 -0.05
CA ASP A 33 -12.83 -4.98 1.35
C ASP A 33 -13.92 -4.47 2.33
N LEU A 34 -14.52 -3.31 2.08
CA LEU A 34 -15.65 -2.82 2.90
C LEU A 34 -16.84 -3.79 2.89
N ILE A 35 -17.16 -4.41 1.74
CA ILE A 35 -18.22 -5.41 1.67
C ILE A 35 -17.83 -6.69 2.43
N LYS A 36 -16.58 -7.15 2.27
CA LYS A 36 -16.05 -8.34 2.96
C LYS A 36 -16.04 -8.18 4.49
N GLU A 37 -15.83 -6.95 4.97
CA GLU A 37 -15.83 -6.59 6.39
C GLU A 37 -17.22 -6.22 6.94
N ASP A 38 -18.30 -6.45 6.18
CA ASP A 38 -19.69 -6.08 6.50
C ASP A 38 -19.90 -4.56 6.76
N ARG A 39 -18.98 -3.71 6.28
CA ARG A 39 -19.09 -2.24 6.31
C ARG A 39 -19.95 -1.72 5.15
N LYS A 40 -21.14 -2.31 4.94
CA LYS A 40 -22.02 -2.05 3.78
C LYS A 40 -22.41 -0.58 3.63
N LEU A 41 -22.73 0.11 4.72
CA LEU A 41 -23.05 1.54 4.69
C LEU A 41 -21.88 2.36 4.14
N ASN A 42 -20.66 2.08 4.58
CA ASN A 42 -19.46 2.75 4.09
C ASN A 42 -19.21 2.47 2.61
N ALA A 43 -19.44 1.23 2.17
CA ALA A 43 -19.34 0.86 0.76
C ALA A 43 -20.34 1.64 -0.11
N THR A 44 -21.59 1.80 0.35
CA THR A 44 -22.60 2.63 -0.33
C THR A 44 -22.18 4.10 -0.38
N VAL A 45 -21.73 4.65 0.74
CA VAL A 45 -21.31 6.05 0.82
C VAL A 45 -20.06 6.33 -0.03
N LEU A 46 -19.16 5.37 -0.15
CA LEU A 46 -17.98 5.48 -1.02
C LEU A 46 -18.38 5.77 -2.47
N LEU A 47 -19.40 5.07 -2.98
CA LEU A 47 -19.90 5.22 -4.35
C LEU A 47 -20.62 6.56 -4.60
N SER A 48 -21.12 7.22 -3.56
CA SER A 48 -21.64 8.59 -3.65
C SER A 48 -20.58 9.66 -3.39
N THR A 49 -19.38 9.28 -2.92
CA THR A 49 -18.29 10.21 -2.59
C THR A 49 -17.24 10.27 -3.70
N TYR A 50 -16.92 9.13 -4.33
CA TYR A 50 -15.93 9.02 -5.39
C TYR A 50 -16.51 8.40 -6.66
N ASN A 51 -16.06 8.88 -7.81
CA ASN A 51 -16.35 8.26 -9.09
C ASN A 51 -15.51 6.98 -9.24
N ILE A 52 -16.15 5.81 -9.25
CA ILE A 52 -15.46 4.50 -9.31
C ILE A 52 -14.68 4.26 -10.61
N THR A 53 -14.99 5.00 -11.67
CA THR A 53 -14.38 4.86 -12.99
C THR A 53 -13.20 5.80 -13.17
N SER A 54 -13.35 7.08 -12.82
CA SER A 54 -12.27 8.08 -12.97
C SER A 54 -11.38 8.18 -11.73
N GLY A 55 -11.88 7.77 -10.57
CA GLY A 55 -11.19 7.87 -9.29
C GLY A 55 -11.28 9.24 -8.63
N ASP A 56 -11.97 10.20 -9.24
CA ASP A 56 -12.07 11.56 -8.73
C ASP A 56 -13.11 11.67 -7.61
N LEU A 57 -12.81 12.50 -6.61
CA LEU A 57 -13.77 12.94 -5.59
C LEU A 57 -14.84 13.82 -6.24
N PHE A 58 -16.12 13.60 -5.93
CA PHE A 58 -17.19 14.45 -6.46
C PHE A 58 -17.08 15.89 -5.93
N SER A 59 -17.08 16.87 -6.84
CA SER A 59 -16.81 18.29 -6.57
C SER A 59 -17.78 18.97 -5.60
N SER A 60 -19.00 18.46 -5.46
CA SER A 60 -19.99 18.95 -4.48
C SER A 60 -19.65 18.62 -3.03
N LEU A 61 -18.67 17.73 -2.80
CA LEU A 61 -18.23 17.28 -1.47
C LEU A 61 -16.82 17.80 -1.12
N SER A 62 -16.13 18.45 -2.05
CA SER A 62 -14.80 19.03 -1.83
C SER A 62 -14.84 20.39 -1.14
N GLN A 63 -15.99 21.07 -1.14
CA GLN A 63 -16.19 22.34 -0.45
C GLN A 63 -16.72 22.11 0.97
N ASP A 64 -15.78 22.20 1.91
CA ASP A 64 -15.99 22.74 3.25
C ASP A 64 -16.99 21.98 4.13
N ARG A 65 -16.47 20.98 4.87
CA ARG A 65 -16.94 20.64 6.23
C ARG A 65 -16.04 19.64 6.93
N THR A 66 -15.58 20.05 8.10
CA THR A 66 -14.91 19.31 9.18
C THR A 66 -13.38 19.29 9.15
N SER A 67 -12.81 20.32 9.77
CA SER A 67 -11.62 20.18 10.61
C SER A 67 -11.93 19.24 11.80
N HIS A 68 -12.11 17.94 11.54
CA HIS A 68 -11.90 16.97 12.61
C HIS A 68 -10.42 17.09 13.00
N LYS A 69 -10.13 17.33 14.28
CA LYS A 69 -8.78 17.18 14.82
C LYS A 69 -8.36 15.72 14.63
N ILE A 70 -7.86 15.38 13.45
CA ILE A 70 -7.09 14.18 13.24
C ILE A 70 -5.87 14.38 14.13
N TYR A 71 -5.71 13.49 15.10
CA TYR A 71 -4.51 13.43 15.91
C TYR A 71 -3.34 13.30 14.94
N LYS A 72 -2.62 14.40 14.67
CA LYS A 72 -1.39 14.39 13.87
C LYS A 72 -0.45 13.46 14.61
N PRO A 73 -0.19 12.24 14.12
CA PRO A 73 0.78 11.38 14.76
C PRO A 73 2.10 12.16 14.73
N SER A 74 2.78 12.27 15.87
CA SER A 74 4.09 12.88 16.01
C SER A 74 5.04 12.41 14.90
N ALA A 75 5.31 13.25 13.90
CA ALA A 75 6.27 13.08 12.80
C ALA A 75 6.52 11.64 12.30
N TYR A 76 5.47 10.81 12.17
CA TYR A 76 5.64 9.46 11.66
C TYR A 76 6.06 9.54 10.20
N THR A 77 7.30 9.20 9.92
CA THR A 77 7.75 8.94 8.56
C THR A 77 7.63 7.46 8.31
N ILE A 78 7.05 7.08 7.16
CA ILE A 78 7.12 5.72 6.63
C ILE A 78 7.68 5.83 5.22
N THR A 79 8.81 5.18 5.00
CA THR A 79 9.46 5.11 3.69
C THR A 79 9.75 3.67 3.32
N ILE A 80 10.04 3.44 2.05
CA ILE A 80 10.37 2.12 1.52
C ILE A 80 11.62 2.26 0.68
N ASP A 81 12.56 1.36 0.92
CA ASP A 81 13.74 1.21 0.07
C ASP A 81 13.72 -0.16 -0.61
N ALA A 82 14.19 -0.20 -1.85
CA ALA A 82 14.47 -1.42 -2.58
C ALA A 82 15.96 -1.54 -2.83
N HIS A 83 16.50 -2.75 -2.69
CA HIS A 83 17.78 -3.13 -3.26
C HIS A 83 17.54 -3.68 -4.66
N ILE A 84 18.00 -2.96 -5.68
CA ILE A 84 17.78 -3.26 -7.09
C ILE A 84 19.07 -3.80 -7.69
N GLU A 85 18.96 -4.83 -8.52
CA GLU A 85 20.09 -5.39 -9.27
C GLU A 85 20.93 -4.27 -9.94
N LYS A 86 22.25 -4.31 -9.75
CA LYS A 86 23.25 -3.38 -10.32
C LYS A 86 23.12 -1.90 -9.91
N ILE A 87 22.08 -1.52 -9.17
CA ILE A 87 21.87 -0.15 -8.67
C ILE A 87 22.18 -0.09 -7.16
N GLY A 88 21.81 -1.13 -6.40
CA GLY A 88 21.90 -1.13 -4.95
C GLY A 88 20.65 -0.55 -4.29
N TRP A 89 20.80 -0.02 -3.09
CA TRP A 89 19.69 0.55 -2.32
C TRP A 89 19.19 1.87 -2.90
N SER A 90 17.88 2.00 -3.03
CA SER A 90 17.23 3.28 -3.32
C SER A 90 17.18 4.22 -2.12
N ASN A 91 16.71 5.46 -2.35
CA ASN A 91 16.65 6.53 -1.35
C ASN A 91 15.21 6.88 -0.91
N ASN A 92 14.73 6.22 0.13
CA ASN A 92 13.60 6.59 1.00
C ASN A 92 12.34 7.03 0.26
N TYR A 93 11.80 6.18 -0.60
CA TYR A 93 10.53 6.47 -1.28
C TYR A 93 9.38 6.58 -0.27
N GLN A 94 8.56 7.61 -0.45
CA GLN A 94 7.36 7.82 0.35
C GLN A 94 6.24 6.86 -0.08
N LEU A 95 5.28 6.63 0.82
CA LEU A 95 4.05 5.88 0.51
C LEU A 95 3.36 6.44 -0.74
N GLY A 96 2.88 5.54 -1.58
CA GLY A 96 2.23 5.85 -2.86
C GLY A 96 3.17 6.05 -4.04
N GLN A 97 4.49 6.15 -3.82
CA GLN A 97 5.47 6.21 -4.91
C GLN A 97 5.81 4.80 -5.45
N VAL A 98 6.22 4.75 -6.71
CA VAL A 98 6.80 3.55 -7.32
C VAL A 98 8.22 3.36 -6.81
N VAL A 99 8.47 2.19 -6.21
CA VAL A 99 9.77 1.78 -5.66
C VAL A 99 10.31 0.65 -6.50
N GLY A 100 11.44 0.86 -7.19
CA GLY A 100 12.01 -0.13 -8.12
C GLY A 100 12.14 0.42 -9.54
N THR A 101 12.03 -0.46 -10.53
CA THR A 101 12.07 -0.10 -11.95
C THR A 101 10.90 -0.72 -12.70
N GLU A 102 10.27 0.05 -13.59
CA GLU A 102 9.18 -0.46 -14.46
C GLU A 102 9.69 -0.82 -15.86
N THR A 103 10.74 -0.15 -16.34
CA THR A 103 11.18 -0.22 -17.75
C THR A 103 12.60 -0.72 -17.96
N GLN A 104 13.37 -0.89 -16.87
CA GLN A 104 14.81 -1.21 -16.97
C GLN A 104 15.10 -2.71 -16.95
N SER A 105 14.06 -3.54 -16.79
CA SER A 105 14.20 -5.01 -16.65
C SER A 105 15.10 -5.44 -15.47
N LEU A 106 15.26 -4.58 -14.44
CA LEU A 106 16.06 -4.87 -13.26
C LEU A 106 15.18 -5.45 -12.15
N ARG A 107 15.66 -6.54 -11.53
CA ARG A 107 14.96 -7.19 -10.40
C ARG A 107 15.17 -6.42 -9.10
N MET A 108 14.17 -6.46 -8.24
CA MET A 108 14.34 -6.27 -6.80
C MET A 108 14.92 -7.55 -6.18
N GLU A 109 15.91 -7.38 -5.31
CA GLU A 109 16.56 -8.48 -4.56
C GLU A 109 16.23 -8.43 -3.08
N ALA A 110 15.96 -7.23 -2.55
CA ALA A 110 15.49 -7.01 -1.20
C ALA A 110 14.68 -5.71 -1.11
N TYR A 111 13.94 -5.54 -0.01
CA TYR A 111 13.36 -4.27 0.38
C TYR A 111 13.33 -4.13 1.90
N ARG A 112 13.16 -2.90 2.37
CA ARG A 112 12.88 -2.58 3.78
C ARG A 112 11.84 -1.49 3.85
N ILE A 113 10.96 -1.60 4.85
CA ILE A 113 10.02 -0.55 5.21
C ILE A 113 10.60 0.15 6.43
N ASN A 114 10.90 1.44 6.31
CA ASN A 114 11.47 2.23 7.38
C ASN A 114 10.41 3.09 8.06
N SER A 115 10.53 3.28 9.37
CA SER A 115 9.68 4.22 10.09
C SER A 115 10.32 4.81 11.34
N ASN A 116 9.94 6.04 11.67
CA ASN A 116 10.30 6.73 12.92
C ASN A 116 9.09 7.50 13.47
N PRO A 117 8.66 7.31 14.75
CA PRO A 117 9.17 6.30 15.68
C PRO A 117 8.83 4.87 15.25
N TYR A 118 9.61 3.89 15.72
CA TYR A 118 9.45 2.47 15.39
C TYR A 118 8.04 2.00 15.75
N THR A 119 7.22 1.71 14.74
CA THR A 119 5.97 0.99 14.95
C THR A 119 6.25 -0.50 14.88
N SER A 120 6.07 -1.23 15.98
CA SER A 120 6.20 -2.70 16.03
C SER A 120 5.06 -3.43 15.30
N ALA A 121 4.15 -2.68 14.68
CA ALA A 121 2.93 -3.18 14.10
C ALA A 121 3.05 -3.52 12.61
N ILE A 122 4.13 -3.15 11.93
CA ILE A 122 4.36 -3.53 10.53
C ILE A 122 5.40 -4.65 10.49
N SER A 123 5.00 -5.77 9.88
CA SER A 123 5.86 -6.93 9.62
C SER A 123 5.73 -7.36 8.18
N TYR A 124 6.80 -7.83 7.55
CA TYR A 124 6.78 -8.17 6.13
C TYR A 124 7.78 -9.26 5.78
N ARG A 125 7.54 -9.93 4.67
CA ARG A 125 8.40 -11.01 4.17
C ARG A 125 8.40 -11.09 2.65
N SER A 126 9.37 -11.84 2.13
CA SER A 126 9.53 -12.09 0.71
C SER A 126 9.56 -13.57 0.37
N HIS A 127 9.05 -13.90 -0.81
CA HIS A 127 9.37 -15.14 -1.51
C HIS A 127 10.56 -14.89 -2.43
N VAL A 128 11.70 -15.54 -2.15
CA VAL A 128 12.96 -15.34 -2.88
C VAL A 128 13.24 -16.56 -3.76
N GLN A 129 13.72 -16.30 -4.97
CA GLN A 129 14.13 -17.36 -5.91
C GLN A 129 15.09 -18.35 -5.24
N GLY A 130 14.72 -19.65 -5.28
CA GLY A 130 15.55 -20.73 -4.76
C GLY A 130 15.68 -20.78 -3.23
N ILE A 131 14.90 -19.96 -2.50
CA ILE A 131 14.76 -20.02 -1.03
C ILE A 131 13.32 -20.34 -0.66
N GLY A 132 12.35 -19.69 -1.33
CA GLY A 132 10.96 -19.72 -0.93
C GLY A 132 10.61 -18.53 -0.04
N TRP A 133 9.53 -18.67 0.73
CA TRP A 133 9.14 -17.68 1.73
C TRP A 133 10.14 -17.63 2.88
N GLN A 134 10.67 -16.45 3.15
CA GLN A 134 11.44 -16.17 4.36
C GLN A 134 10.51 -15.85 5.54
N ASP A 135 11.07 -15.83 6.75
CA ASP A 135 10.35 -15.38 7.94
C ASP A 135 9.96 -13.91 7.85
N TYR A 136 8.94 -13.52 8.61
CA TYR A 136 8.56 -12.11 8.75
C TYR A 136 9.65 -11.34 9.50
N VAL A 137 10.01 -10.20 8.95
CA VAL A 137 10.88 -9.20 9.57
C VAL A 137 10.06 -7.97 9.96
N GLY A 138 10.57 -7.20 10.91
CA GLY A 138 9.95 -5.95 11.36
C GLY A 138 10.38 -4.72 10.56
N ILE A 139 9.83 -3.57 10.94
CA ILE A 139 10.29 -2.25 10.48
C ILE A 139 11.82 -2.11 10.59
N ASN A 140 12.41 -1.41 9.61
CA ASN A 140 13.84 -1.13 9.48
C ASN A 140 14.74 -2.37 9.25
N GLN A 141 14.18 -3.58 9.16
CA GLN A 141 14.90 -4.81 8.82
C GLN A 141 14.85 -5.11 7.32
N ILE A 142 15.69 -6.03 6.83
CA ILE A 142 15.75 -6.36 5.41
C ILE A 142 14.92 -7.62 5.14
N SER A 143 14.03 -7.56 4.15
CA SER A 143 13.37 -8.73 3.56
C SER A 143 13.95 -8.99 2.18
N GLY A 144 14.39 -10.22 1.91
CA GLY A 144 15.11 -10.60 0.69
C GLY A 144 16.58 -10.95 0.92
N THR A 145 17.41 -10.73 -0.09
CA THR A 145 18.86 -11.00 -0.05
C THR A 145 19.65 -9.87 -0.69
N ILE A 146 20.85 -9.60 -0.18
CA ILE A 146 21.82 -8.67 -0.78
C ILE A 146 23.02 -9.47 -1.28
N GLY A 147 23.50 -9.20 -2.49
CA GLY A 147 24.71 -9.82 -3.04
C GLY A 147 24.58 -11.30 -3.43
N ALA A 148 23.42 -11.93 -3.18
CA ALA A 148 23.17 -13.32 -3.54
C ALA A 148 22.68 -13.51 -4.99
N SER A 149 22.45 -12.43 -5.74
CA SER A 149 21.91 -12.45 -7.10
C SER A 149 20.56 -13.19 -7.22
N ARG A 150 19.71 -13.11 -6.19
CA ARG A 150 18.38 -13.75 -6.15
C ARG A 150 17.28 -12.70 -6.21
N ARG A 151 16.33 -12.91 -7.12
CA ARG A 151 15.13 -12.04 -7.26
C ARG A 151 14.12 -12.29 -6.16
N LEU A 152 13.37 -11.25 -5.82
CA LEU A 152 12.05 -11.37 -5.21
C LEU A 152 11.05 -11.84 -6.28
N GLU A 153 10.14 -12.74 -5.90
CA GLU A 153 9.03 -13.20 -6.76
C GLU A 153 7.65 -12.82 -6.21
N ALA A 154 7.55 -12.75 -4.87
CA ALA A 154 6.39 -12.25 -4.16
C ALA A 154 6.78 -11.59 -2.83
N LEU A 155 5.87 -10.82 -2.26
CA LEU A 155 5.99 -10.23 -0.94
C LEU A 155 4.64 -10.26 -0.21
N GLN A 156 4.71 -10.18 1.12
CA GLN A 156 3.55 -10.01 1.99
C GLN A 156 3.89 -8.95 3.03
N ILE A 157 2.94 -8.03 3.26
CA ILE A 157 3.06 -6.98 4.26
C ILE A 157 1.83 -7.06 5.16
N ASN A 158 2.09 -7.16 6.45
CA ASN A 158 1.09 -7.24 7.51
C ASN A 158 1.17 -5.99 8.38
N ILE A 159 -0.01 -5.44 8.68
CA ILE A 159 -0.21 -4.37 9.65
C ILE A 159 -1.07 -4.88 10.80
N GLY A 160 -0.58 -4.70 12.01
CA GLY A 160 -1.26 -5.05 13.24
C GLY A 160 -2.33 -4.02 13.63
N PRO A 161 -3.27 -4.40 14.50
CA PRO A 161 -4.44 -3.58 14.85
C PRO A 161 -4.10 -2.29 15.61
N SER A 162 -2.88 -2.15 16.12
CA SER A 162 -2.44 -0.92 16.82
C SER A 162 -2.22 0.27 15.87
N ILE A 163 -2.13 0.02 14.55
CA ILE A 163 -2.21 1.08 13.56
C ILE A 163 -3.63 1.09 12.98
N ALA A 164 -4.41 2.12 13.32
CA ALA A 164 -5.75 2.35 12.77
C ALA A 164 -5.67 2.86 11.30
N ARG A 165 -5.13 2.04 10.40
CA ARG A 165 -4.98 2.28 8.97
C ARG A 165 -5.18 0.99 8.18
N ASN A 166 -5.64 1.14 6.96
CA ASN A 166 -5.73 0.06 5.97
C ASN A 166 -4.50 0.08 5.07
N ILE A 167 -3.92 -1.09 4.81
CA ILE A 167 -2.74 -1.23 3.97
C ILE A 167 -3.12 -1.79 2.60
N TYR A 168 -2.60 -1.16 1.55
CA TYR A 168 -2.77 -1.61 0.18
C TYR A 168 -1.45 -1.55 -0.56
N TYR A 169 -1.12 -2.61 -1.28
CA TYR A 169 0.11 -2.68 -2.08
C TYR A 169 -0.09 -3.48 -3.34
N ARG A 170 0.78 -3.25 -4.32
CA ARG A 170 0.84 -4.01 -5.57
C ARG A 170 2.27 -4.09 -6.08
N CYS A 171 2.50 -5.03 -6.98
CA CYS A 171 3.82 -5.38 -7.46
C CYS A 171 3.85 -5.25 -8.98
N HIS A 172 4.97 -4.77 -9.52
CA HIS A 172 5.27 -4.85 -10.95
C HIS A 172 6.09 -6.10 -11.19
N LEU A 173 5.57 -7.01 -12.02
CA LEU A 173 6.23 -8.26 -12.34
C LEU A 173 6.70 -8.27 -13.80
N GLN A 174 7.84 -8.89 -14.03
CA GLN A 174 8.37 -9.11 -15.38
C GLN A 174 7.32 -9.80 -16.27
N ASN A 175 7.16 -9.26 -17.49
CA ASN A 175 6.27 -9.79 -18.54
C ASN A 175 4.79 -9.92 -18.11
N PHE A 176 4.38 -9.16 -17.08
CA PHE A 176 3.00 -9.14 -16.59
C PHE A 176 2.54 -7.70 -16.32
N GLY A 177 3.44 -6.85 -15.80
CA GLY A 177 3.12 -5.49 -15.42
C GLY A 177 2.64 -5.40 -13.97
N TRP A 178 1.83 -4.38 -13.67
CA TRP A 178 1.25 -4.18 -12.34
C TRP A 178 0.19 -5.23 -12.01
N THR A 179 0.33 -5.88 -10.86
CA THR A 179 -0.73 -6.69 -10.24
C THR A 179 -1.89 -5.81 -9.80
N ASP A 180 -3.04 -6.44 -9.55
CA ASP A 180 -4.10 -5.78 -8.78
C ASP A 180 -3.63 -5.47 -7.36
N TRP A 181 -4.33 -4.54 -6.71
CA TRP A 181 -4.05 -4.13 -5.35
C TRP A 181 -4.45 -5.23 -4.37
N VAL A 182 -3.50 -5.60 -3.51
CA VAL A 182 -3.70 -6.54 -2.42
C VAL A 182 -3.78 -5.81 -1.07
N GLY A 183 -4.48 -6.41 -0.12
CA GLY A 183 -4.71 -5.86 1.21
C GLY A 183 -3.80 -6.45 2.27
N ASN A 184 -4.16 -6.23 3.53
CA ASN A 184 -3.41 -6.69 4.68
C ASN A 184 -3.07 -8.19 4.60
N ASN A 185 -1.78 -8.52 4.70
CA ASN A 185 -1.24 -9.87 4.73
C ASN A 185 -1.53 -10.75 3.48
N GLU A 186 -2.03 -10.17 2.39
CA GLU A 186 -2.28 -10.88 1.14
C GLU A 186 -1.02 -10.98 0.26
N VAL A 187 -0.88 -12.06 -0.53
CA VAL A 187 0.31 -12.25 -1.37
C VAL A 187 0.30 -11.28 -2.55
N CYS A 188 1.36 -10.47 -2.67
CA CYS A 188 1.62 -9.64 -3.84
C CYS A 188 2.74 -10.26 -4.68
N GLY A 189 2.45 -10.61 -5.93
CA GLY A 189 3.39 -11.28 -6.82
C GLY A 189 3.03 -12.74 -7.07
N THR A 190 4.01 -13.57 -7.39
CA THR A 190 3.79 -14.98 -7.72
C THR A 190 4.81 -15.88 -7.05
N THR A 191 4.41 -17.06 -6.61
CA THR A 191 5.32 -18.09 -6.08
C THR A 191 5.59 -19.14 -7.16
N GLY A 192 6.87 -19.48 -7.40
CA GLY A 192 7.25 -20.59 -8.29
C GLY A 192 7.08 -20.35 -9.80
N GLN A 193 6.46 -19.24 -10.21
CA GLN A 193 6.26 -18.91 -11.63
C GLN A 193 7.48 -18.24 -12.29
N ARG A 194 8.58 -18.10 -11.55
CA ARG A 194 9.86 -17.53 -12.02
C ARG A 194 9.79 -16.09 -12.55
N ARG A 195 8.74 -15.35 -12.20
CA ARG A 195 8.62 -13.92 -12.52
C ARG A 195 9.34 -13.09 -11.45
N ARG A 196 10.28 -12.24 -11.87
CA ARG A 196 10.91 -11.26 -10.96
C ARG A 196 9.96 -10.12 -10.66
N LEU A 197 10.01 -9.67 -9.42
CA LEU A 197 9.46 -8.40 -8.99
C LEU A 197 10.45 -7.30 -9.39
N GLU A 198 9.97 -6.28 -10.09
CA GLU A 198 10.78 -5.18 -10.62
C GLU A 198 10.47 -3.86 -9.89
N ALA A 199 9.23 -3.68 -9.43
CA ALA A 199 8.82 -2.56 -8.60
C ALA A 199 7.67 -2.93 -7.64
N LEU A 200 7.41 -2.06 -6.65
CA LEU A 200 6.24 -2.11 -5.78
C LEU A 200 5.68 -0.70 -5.55
N VAL A 201 4.39 -0.63 -5.24
CA VAL A 201 3.75 0.55 -4.61
C VAL A 201 3.04 0.07 -3.36
N LEU A 202 3.15 0.84 -2.29
CA LEU A 202 2.47 0.61 -1.01
C LEU A 202 1.88 1.93 -0.52
N THR A 203 0.65 1.88 -0.02
CA THR A 203 -0.02 3.01 0.62
C THR A 203 -0.73 2.59 1.90
N LEU A 204 -0.88 3.55 2.82
CA LEU A 204 -1.70 3.42 4.02
C LEU A 204 -2.81 4.46 3.96
N LEU A 205 -4.04 4.01 4.18
CA LEU A 205 -5.24 4.83 4.07
C LEU A 205 -6.05 4.82 5.37
N LEU A 206 -6.77 5.92 5.63
CA LEU A 206 -7.71 6.05 6.74
C LEU A 206 -9.13 6.28 6.21
N PHE A 207 -10.07 5.46 6.70
CA PHE A 207 -11.51 5.57 6.47
C PHE A 207 -12.33 4.54 7.29
#